data_AF-A0A8M1KIQ6-F1
#
_entry.id   AF-A0A8M1KIQ6-F1
#
_cell.length_a   1.000
_cell.length_b   1.000
_cell.length_c   1.000
_cell.angle_alpha   90.00
_cell.angle_beta   90.00
_cell.angle_gamma   90.00
#
_symmetry.space_group_name_H-M   'P 1'
#
loop_
_entity.id
_entity.type
_entity.pdbx_description
1 polymer ?
#
loop_
_entity_poly.entity_id
_entity_poly.type
_entity_poly.pdbx_seq_one_letter_code
_entity_poly.pdbx_strand_id
1 'polypeptide(L)'
;MSPPAMSQASVFQPSMLSPEASPQASPHHSPGSQRTYETGFLPAGWEVRSAPNGRPFFIDHITKTTTWVRPPDGYLKSNVEDPRLKIPVHIRKQSSIDPGDLGPLPPGWEERVHSDGRIFYIDHNTKTTQWEDPRLQNSAITGPAVPYSRDYKQKYDYFRKKLKKPADIPNRFEMKLRRNAVLEDSYRRILSVKRSDVLKARLWVEFEGEKGLDYGGVAREWFFLISKEMFNPYYGLFEYSATDNYTLQINPNSGLCNEDHLSYFKFIGRVAGMAVYHGKLLDAFFIRPFYKMMLQKSITLQDMESVDNEYFNSLKWILENDPTDLDLRFTIDEDLFGQTRQHALTPGGEDIIVTDRNKKEYIHLVMQWRFVNRILKQMTAFKEGFYELIPQDLIKIFDENELELLMCGLGDVDVNDWRENTKYKNGYSHNHPVILWFWKAVLLMDAEKRIRLLQFVTGTSRVPMNGFAELYGSNGPQLFTIELWSTPEKLPRAHTCFNRLDLPPYVSFEELREKLHIAIENTQGFDGVD
;
A
#
# COMPACT_ATOMS: atom_id res chain seq x y z
N MET A 1 16.56 27.25 -59.15
CA MET A 1 17.90 27.74 -58.77
C MET A 1 17.84 28.21 -57.33
N SER A 2 18.97 28.16 -56.61
CA SER A 2 19.11 28.43 -55.17
C SER A 2 20.56 28.92 -54.88
N PRO A 3 20.93 29.43 -53.68
CA PRO A 3 20.13 29.96 -52.56
C PRO A 3 20.20 31.52 -52.60
N PRO A 4 20.79 32.37 -51.70
CA PRO A 4 21.40 32.22 -50.37
C PRO A 4 20.47 32.66 -49.21
N ALA A 5 20.93 33.44 -48.20
CA ALA A 5 20.41 33.41 -46.82
C ALA A 5 20.90 34.57 -45.90
N MET A 6 20.32 34.65 -44.68
CA MET A 6 20.80 35.36 -43.45
C MET A 6 20.81 36.93 -43.47
N SER A 7 20.75 37.67 -42.34
CA SER A 7 20.32 37.37 -40.94
C SER A 7 20.16 38.63 -40.05
N GLN A 8 19.18 38.60 -39.13
CA GLN A 8 19.13 39.20 -37.75
C GLN A 8 19.22 40.73 -37.46
N ALA A 9 18.64 41.05 -36.27
CA ALA A 9 18.91 42.15 -35.32
C ALA A 9 18.11 43.48 -35.42
N SER A 10 17.75 44.00 -34.24
CA SER A 10 16.93 45.21 -33.99
C SER A 10 17.58 46.10 -32.92
N VAL A 11 17.25 47.40 -32.88
CA VAL A 11 18.09 48.44 -32.23
C VAL A 11 17.35 49.35 -31.22
N PHE A 12 17.87 49.40 -29.99
CA PHE A 12 17.96 50.51 -28.99
C PHE A 12 16.87 51.61 -28.81
N GLN A 13 16.35 51.70 -27.56
CA GLN A 13 16.27 52.90 -26.65
C GLN A 13 15.51 54.20 -27.06
N PRO A 14 15.32 55.23 -26.17
CA PRO A 14 15.51 55.35 -24.70
C PRO A 14 14.23 55.85 -23.93
N SER A 15 14.40 56.55 -22.80
CA SER A 15 13.39 56.91 -21.76
C SER A 15 13.37 58.42 -21.38
N MET A 16 12.86 58.79 -20.17
CA MET A 16 12.70 60.13 -19.51
C MET A 16 11.25 60.71 -19.57
N LEU A 17 10.73 61.49 -18.60
CA LEU A 17 11.30 62.16 -17.38
C LEU A 17 10.22 62.32 -16.25
N SER A 18 10.60 62.83 -15.07
CA SER A 18 9.74 63.09 -13.87
C SER A 18 9.54 64.61 -13.62
N PRO A 19 8.95 65.05 -12.46
CA PRO A 19 9.83 65.56 -11.38
C PRO A 19 9.34 65.46 -9.90
N GLU A 20 10.33 65.34 -8.99
CA GLU A 20 10.51 66.04 -7.67
C GLU A 20 9.49 65.90 -6.50
N ALA A 21 9.84 66.12 -5.21
CA ALA A 21 11.06 66.67 -4.58
C ALA A 21 11.47 65.96 -3.24
N SER A 22 12.60 66.37 -2.65
CA SER A 22 13.15 65.92 -1.33
C SER A 22 13.57 67.14 -0.46
N PRO A 23 14.01 67.00 0.82
CA PRO A 23 15.45 66.76 1.08
C PRO A 23 15.88 66.01 2.38
N GLN A 24 17.02 65.32 2.27
CA GLN A 24 18.14 65.09 3.21
C GLN A 24 18.01 65.32 4.75
N ALA A 25 18.53 64.36 5.54
CA ALA A 25 19.72 64.55 6.42
C ALA A 25 20.18 63.24 7.13
N SER A 26 21.48 63.11 7.42
CA SER A 26 22.10 62.09 8.30
C SER A 26 23.34 62.69 9.01
N PRO A 27 23.62 62.36 10.29
CA PRO A 27 24.93 61.74 10.59
C PRO A 27 25.03 60.79 11.82
N HIS A 28 26.01 59.89 11.74
CA HIS A 28 26.85 59.26 12.80
C HIS A 28 26.32 58.58 14.10
N HIS A 29 26.78 57.33 14.26
CA HIS A 29 27.26 56.62 15.46
C HIS A 29 26.38 56.34 16.71
N SER A 30 26.51 55.09 17.18
CA SER A 30 25.99 54.51 18.43
C SER A 30 26.65 55.08 19.70
N PRO A 31 26.02 54.94 20.88
CA PRO A 31 26.12 53.68 21.64
C PRO A 31 24.74 53.07 22.01
N GLY A 32 24.76 51.89 22.65
CA GLY A 32 23.56 51.06 22.88
C GLY A 32 23.16 50.89 24.35
N SER A 33 22.35 49.84 24.58
CA SER A 33 21.88 49.32 25.88
C SER A 33 21.08 50.28 26.79
N GLN A 34 19.77 50.38 26.54
CA GLN A 34 18.74 49.76 27.40
C GLN A 34 17.35 49.89 26.73
N ARG A 35 16.54 48.83 26.71
CA ARG A 35 15.13 48.89 26.31
C ARG A 35 14.26 48.33 27.44
N THR A 36 13.63 49.23 28.18
CA THR A 36 12.36 48.96 28.86
C THR A 36 11.30 48.62 27.81
N TYR A 37 10.57 47.52 28.01
CA TYR A 37 9.45 47.16 27.13
C TYR A 37 8.14 47.72 27.71
N GLU A 38 7.41 48.48 26.88
CA GLU A 38 6.18 49.18 27.28
C GLU A 38 5.00 48.21 27.48
N THR A 39 4.11 48.56 28.41
CA THR A 39 2.97 47.74 28.83
C THR A 39 1.78 47.84 27.87
N GLY A 40 1.89 47.20 26.70
CA GLY A 40 0.74 47.01 25.80
C GLY A 40 -0.27 45.99 26.36
N PHE A 41 -1.56 46.36 26.39
CA PHE A 41 -2.69 45.57 26.93
C PHE A 41 -2.65 44.08 26.55
N LEU A 42 -3.13 43.21 27.44
CA LEU A 42 -3.31 41.78 27.19
C LEU A 42 -4.79 41.42 27.04
N PRO A 43 -5.14 40.30 26.36
CA PRO A 43 -6.50 39.79 26.33
C PRO A 43 -7.07 39.52 27.73
N ALA A 44 -8.39 39.65 27.88
CA ALA A 44 -9.06 39.43 29.17
C ALA A 44 -8.73 38.03 29.73
N GLY A 45 -8.31 37.97 30.99
CA GLY A 45 -7.86 36.75 31.65
C GLY A 45 -6.34 36.48 31.57
N TRP A 46 -5.57 37.26 30.81
CA TRP A 46 -4.12 37.11 30.73
C TRP A 46 -3.35 38.11 31.60
N GLU A 47 -2.36 37.62 32.35
CA GLU A 47 -1.44 38.39 33.19
C GLU A 47 0.01 38.20 32.69
N VAL A 48 0.88 39.22 32.83
CA VAL A 48 2.33 39.07 32.62
C VAL A 48 3.08 39.21 33.94
N ARG A 49 4.06 38.32 34.17
CA ARG A 49 5.00 38.40 35.30
C ARG A 49 6.43 38.24 34.80
N SER A 50 7.40 38.70 35.58
CA SER A 50 8.82 38.44 35.32
C SER A 50 9.32 37.27 36.16
N ALA A 51 10.09 36.39 35.56
CA ALA A 51 10.85 35.37 36.27
C ALA A 51 12.09 35.99 36.97
N PRO A 52 12.77 35.29 37.90
CA PRO A 52 13.91 35.84 38.65
C PRO A 52 15.11 36.30 37.80
N ASN A 53 15.19 35.89 36.53
CA ASN A 53 16.17 36.34 35.55
C ASN A 53 15.71 37.57 34.73
N GLY A 54 14.63 38.24 35.14
CA GLY A 54 14.04 39.39 34.47
C GLY A 54 13.23 39.07 33.19
N ARG A 55 13.18 37.81 32.74
CA ARG A 55 12.44 37.44 31.52
C ARG A 55 10.92 37.43 31.80
N PRO A 56 10.08 38.09 30.99
CA PRO A 56 8.64 38.02 31.13
C PRO A 56 8.09 36.65 30.69
N PHE A 57 7.05 36.19 31.38
CA PHE A 57 6.18 35.08 31.03
C PHE A 57 4.71 35.48 31.24
N PHE A 58 3.83 34.85 30.47
CA PHE A 58 2.40 35.15 30.43
C PHE A 58 1.63 34.01 31.09
N ILE A 59 0.64 34.37 31.90
CA ILE A 59 -0.21 33.47 32.69
C ILE A 59 -1.63 33.61 32.14
N ASP A 60 -2.21 32.51 31.67
CA ASP A 60 -3.63 32.45 31.32
C ASP A 60 -4.42 32.07 32.59
N HIS A 61 -5.26 32.96 33.11
CA HIS A 61 -6.10 32.68 34.28
C HIS A 61 -7.38 31.92 33.95
N ILE A 62 -7.72 31.74 32.68
CA ILE A 62 -8.84 30.93 32.20
C ILE A 62 -8.41 29.46 32.12
N THR A 63 -7.25 29.18 31.50
CA THR A 63 -6.71 27.80 31.38
C THR A 63 -5.73 27.40 32.48
N LYS A 64 -5.32 28.33 33.36
CA LYS A 64 -4.33 28.14 34.43
C LYS A 64 -2.96 27.63 33.96
N THR A 65 -2.57 28.00 32.74
CA THR A 65 -1.27 27.66 32.14
C THR A 65 -0.33 28.87 32.10
N THR A 66 0.96 28.61 31.88
CA THR A 66 1.98 29.66 31.70
C THR A 66 2.78 29.43 30.42
N THR A 67 3.24 30.50 29.78
CA THR A 67 3.99 30.45 28.52
C THR A 67 5.00 31.60 28.41
N TRP A 68 6.09 31.37 27.68
CA TRP A 68 7.14 32.36 27.40
C TRP A 68 6.88 33.19 26.13
N VAL A 69 5.70 33.03 25.51
CA VAL A 69 5.28 33.69 24.27
C VAL A 69 4.02 34.50 24.54
N ARG A 70 3.97 35.76 24.08
CA ARG A 70 2.81 36.63 24.23
C ARG A 70 1.63 36.09 23.38
N PRO A 71 0.39 36.05 23.89
CA PRO A 71 -0.78 35.70 23.08
C PRO A 71 -0.98 36.68 21.92
N PRO A 72 -1.48 36.22 20.75
CA PRO A 72 -2.01 37.11 19.73
C PRO A 72 -3.24 37.88 20.26
N ASP A 73 -3.28 39.18 20.02
CA ASP A 73 -4.42 40.01 20.42
C ASP A 73 -5.65 39.66 19.54
N GLY A 74 -6.79 39.34 20.18
CA GLY A 74 -8.06 39.03 19.52
C GLY A 74 -8.64 37.61 19.68
N TYR A 75 -8.03 36.74 20.48
CA TYR A 75 -8.48 35.34 20.61
C TYR A 75 -9.78 35.19 21.43
N LEU A 76 -10.94 35.13 20.76
CA LEU A 76 -12.26 34.92 21.35
C LEU A 76 -12.83 33.56 20.88
N LYS A 77 -13.08 32.64 21.82
CA LYS A 77 -13.76 31.36 21.55
C LYS A 77 -15.26 31.46 21.87
N SER A 78 -16.11 31.10 20.90
CA SER A 78 -17.50 30.70 21.13
C SER A 78 -17.59 29.17 21.13
N ASN A 79 -18.14 28.58 22.20
CA ASN A 79 -18.21 27.12 22.37
C ASN A 79 -19.46 26.50 21.72
N VAL A 80 -19.30 25.30 21.17
CA VAL A 80 -20.22 24.17 21.36
C VAL A 80 -19.35 22.93 21.65
N GLU A 81 -19.85 21.98 22.44
CA GLU A 81 -19.07 20.92 23.08
C GLU A 81 -19.14 19.55 22.36
N ASP A 82 -18.14 18.69 22.57
CA ASP A 82 -18.25 17.23 22.41
C ASP A 82 -17.49 16.51 23.55
N PRO A 83 -18.15 15.74 24.44
CA PRO A 83 -17.60 15.41 25.76
C PRO A 83 -16.78 14.11 25.81
N ARG A 84 -15.62 14.06 25.11
CA ARG A 84 -14.82 12.81 24.98
C ARG A 84 -13.39 12.81 25.53
N LEU A 85 -12.89 13.87 26.15
CA LEU A 85 -11.53 13.90 26.74
C LEU A 85 -11.54 14.11 28.27
N LYS A 86 -11.59 13.00 29.02
CA LYS A 86 -11.33 12.94 30.46
C LYS A 86 -10.48 11.71 30.81
N ILE A 87 -9.69 11.86 31.89
CA ILE A 87 -8.86 10.84 32.57
C ILE A 87 -7.52 10.53 31.83
N PRO A 88 -6.39 10.36 32.56
CA PRO A 88 -5.09 10.79 32.04
C PRO A 88 -4.08 9.65 31.75
N VAL A 89 -3.02 10.01 31.02
CA VAL A 89 -1.86 9.14 30.77
C VAL A 89 -1.19 8.74 32.08
N HIS A 90 -1.27 7.46 32.44
CA HIS A 90 -0.47 6.89 33.52
C HIS A 90 0.97 6.65 33.02
N ILE A 91 1.95 7.11 33.79
CA ILE A 91 3.37 6.91 33.47
C ILE A 91 3.69 5.41 33.56
N ARG A 92 3.86 4.75 32.41
CA ARG A 92 4.38 3.37 32.37
C ARG A 92 5.85 3.36 32.76
N LYS A 93 6.20 2.56 33.76
CA LYS A 93 7.58 2.05 33.87
C LYS A 93 7.84 1.18 32.63
N GLN A 94 8.88 1.54 31.89
CA GLN A 94 9.39 0.72 30.80
C GLN A 94 10.03 -0.55 31.39
N SER A 95 9.58 -1.73 30.98
CA SER A 95 10.32 -2.97 31.21
C SER A 95 11.51 -2.99 30.27
N SER A 96 12.71 -2.78 30.81
CA SER A 96 13.96 -2.81 30.04
C SER A 96 14.18 -4.19 29.40
N ILE A 97 14.44 -4.20 28.10
CA ILE A 97 15.06 -5.35 27.43
C ILE A 97 16.52 -5.41 27.89
N ASP A 98 17.01 -6.61 28.19
CA ASP A 98 18.38 -6.79 28.68
C ASP A 98 19.40 -6.58 27.54
N PRO A 99 20.39 -5.66 27.66
CA PRO A 99 21.30 -5.32 26.56
C PRO A 99 22.12 -6.48 25.98
N GLY A 100 22.25 -7.59 26.70
CA GLY A 100 22.96 -8.79 26.23
C GLY A 100 22.31 -9.49 25.02
N ASP A 101 20.99 -9.35 24.84
CA ASP A 101 20.20 -10.07 23.82
C ASP A 101 20.41 -9.53 22.38
N LEU A 102 21.09 -8.38 22.23
CA LEU A 102 21.16 -7.61 20.98
C LEU A 102 22.50 -7.72 20.22
N GLY A 103 23.46 -8.49 20.73
CA GLY A 103 24.79 -8.65 20.11
C GLY A 103 25.68 -7.39 20.21
N PRO A 104 26.90 -7.42 19.63
CA PRO A 104 27.84 -6.30 19.71
C PRO A 104 27.34 -5.05 18.96
N LEU A 105 27.73 -3.87 19.44
CA LEU A 105 27.46 -2.60 18.76
C LEU A 105 28.15 -2.52 17.39
N PRO A 106 27.60 -1.77 16.42
CA PRO A 106 28.26 -1.56 15.12
C PRO A 106 29.62 -0.86 15.28
N PRO A 107 30.59 -1.09 14.36
CA PRO A 107 31.91 -0.47 14.43
C PRO A 107 31.86 1.06 14.55
N GLY A 108 32.56 1.60 15.55
CA GLY A 108 32.59 3.02 15.86
C GLY A 108 31.47 3.51 16.78
N TRP A 109 30.55 2.65 17.24
CA TRP A 109 29.55 3.03 18.24
C TRP A 109 30.00 2.70 19.67
N GLU A 110 29.72 3.60 20.60
CA GLU A 110 30.01 3.44 22.04
C GLU A 110 28.74 3.69 22.86
N GLU A 111 28.41 2.77 23.76
CA GLU A 111 27.34 2.94 24.75
C GLU A 111 27.87 3.66 25.99
N ARG A 112 27.13 4.65 26.51
CA ARG A 112 27.43 5.30 27.80
C ARG A 112 26.19 5.52 28.64
N VAL A 113 26.40 5.60 29.95
CA VAL A 113 25.38 5.98 30.92
C VAL A 113 25.48 7.48 31.20
N HIS A 114 24.37 8.19 31.04
CA HIS A 114 24.20 9.60 31.37
C HIS A 114 24.00 9.80 32.89
N SER A 115 24.14 11.02 33.40
CA SER A 115 24.14 11.30 34.85
C SER A 115 22.80 11.07 35.57
N ASP A 116 21.72 10.81 34.83
CA ASP A 116 20.40 10.40 35.34
C ASP A 116 20.17 8.87 35.27
N GLY A 117 21.20 8.10 34.92
CA GLY A 117 21.15 6.64 34.81
C GLY A 117 20.61 6.12 33.47
N ARG A 118 20.28 7.00 32.51
CA ARG A 118 19.84 6.59 31.16
C ARG A 118 21.02 6.19 30.28
N ILE A 119 20.82 5.18 29.45
CA ILE A 119 21.78 4.80 28.41
C ILE A 119 21.61 5.73 27.20
N PHE A 120 22.73 6.13 26.59
CA PHE A 120 22.78 6.83 25.31
C PHE A 120 23.96 6.30 24.48
N TYR A 121 23.88 6.48 23.16
CA TYR A 121 24.81 5.93 22.20
C TYR A 121 25.55 7.04 21.46
N ILE A 122 26.87 6.87 21.30
CA ILE A 122 27.79 7.82 20.68
C ILE A 122 28.29 7.20 19.38
N ASP A 123 28.10 7.89 18.26
CA ASP A 123 28.71 7.51 16.99
C ASP A 123 30.06 8.22 16.81
N HIS A 124 31.15 7.47 16.87
CA HIS A 124 32.49 8.01 16.60
C HIS A 124 32.74 8.25 15.11
N ASN A 125 31.89 7.76 14.20
CA ASN A 125 32.01 8.02 12.76
C ASN A 125 31.48 9.42 12.41
N THR A 126 30.25 9.76 12.83
CA THR A 126 29.60 11.06 12.55
C THR A 126 29.78 12.11 13.66
N LYS A 127 30.25 11.71 14.85
CA LYS A 127 30.40 12.55 16.06
C LYS A 127 29.09 13.06 16.65
N THR A 128 27.99 12.33 16.46
CA THR A 128 26.69 12.61 17.10
C THR A 128 26.39 11.68 18.27
N THR A 129 25.40 12.05 19.08
CA THR A 129 24.89 11.27 20.22
C THR A 129 23.38 11.14 20.13
N GLN A 130 22.83 9.96 20.42
CA GLN A 130 21.40 9.66 20.37
C GLN A 130 20.96 8.76 21.54
N TRP A 131 19.66 8.72 21.82
CA TRP A 131 19.10 7.91 22.92
C TRP A 131 18.63 6.53 22.42
N GLU A 132 18.43 6.43 21.11
CA GLU A 132 17.98 5.26 20.36
C GLU A 132 19.18 4.36 20.05
N ASP A 133 19.04 3.06 20.26
CA ASP A 133 20.10 2.09 19.98
C ASP A 133 20.37 2.00 18.46
N PRO A 134 21.63 2.16 17.99
CA PRO A 134 21.98 2.07 16.57
C PRO A 134 21.66 0.70 15.95
N ARG A 135 21.54 -0.36 16.75
CA ARG A 135 21.08 -1.69 16.31
C ARG A 135 19.62 -1.65 15.85
N LEU A 136 18.79 -0.77 16.40
CA LEU A 136 17.35 -0.67 16.07
C LEU A 136 17.05 0.18 14.82
N GLN A 137 17.95 1.09 14.43
CA GLN A 137 17.77 1.96 13.25
C GLN A 137 18.34 1.37 11.96
N ASN A 138 19.14 0.31 12.04
CA ASN A 138 19.77 -0.29 10.87
C ASN A 138 18.87 -1.34 10.18
N SER A 139 18.43 -1.04 8.95
CA SER A 139 17.82 -2.02 8.03
C SER A 139 18.77 -3.15 7.61
N ALA A 140 19.99 -3.20 8.17
CA ALA A 140 21.01 -4.22 7.96
C ALA A 140 20.85 -5.47 8.85
N ILE A 141 19.84 -5.55 9.73
CA ILE A 141 19.43 -6.82 10.37
C ILE A 141 18.61 -7.68 9.37
N THR A 142 19.11 -7.81 8.15
CA THR A 142 18.82 -8.98 7.33
C THR A 142 19.62 -10.14 7.90
N GLY A 143 18.97 -10.99 8.71
CA GLY A 143 19.52 -12.30 9.04
C GLY A 143 19.84 -13.11 7.76
N PRO A 144 20.56 -14.24 7.86
CA PRO A 144 20.89 -15.07 6.71
C PRO A 144 19.62 -15.38 5.90
N ALA A 145 19.62 -14.95 4.63
CA ALA A 145 18.40 -14.86 3.84
C ALA A 145 17.62 -16.18 3.85
N VAL A 146 16.42 -16.13 4.41
CA VAL A 146 15.50 -17.27 4.55
C VAL A 146 15.29 -17.95 3.20
N PRO A 147 15.15 -19.30 3.13
CA PRO A 147 15.07 -20.03 1.87
C PRO A 147 14.10 -19.46 0.84
N TYR A 148 12.94 -18.93 1.26
CA TYR A 148 12.00 -18.29 0.34
C TYR A 148 12.48 -16.93 -0.20
N SER A 149 13.03 -16.05 0.64
CA SER A 149 13.60 -14.78 0.15
C SER A 149 14.76 -15.03 -0.81
N ARG A 150 15.46 -16.16 -0.64
CA ARG A 150 16.39 -16.68 -1.66
C ARG A 150 15.66 -17.22 -2.89
N ASP A 151 14.54 -17.92 -2.76
CA ASP A 151 13.75 -18.47 -3.87
C ASP A 151 13.10 -17.38 -4.74
N TYR A 152 12.31 -16.47 -4.18
CA TYR A 152 11.75 -15.32 -4.93
C TYR A 152 12.87 -14.51 -5.60
N LYS A 153 13.96 -14.23 -4.87
CA LYS A 153 15.11 -13.52 -5.46
C LYS A 153 15.79 -14.33 -6.57
N GLN A 154 15.92 -15.65 -6.44
CA GLN A 154 16.45 -16.51 -7.51
C GLN A 154 15.52 -16.55 -8.73
N LYS A 155 14.20 -16.67 -8.53
CA LYS A 155 13.19 -16.56 -9.60
C LYS A 155 13.27 -15.20 -10.29
N TYR A 156 13.37 -14.12 -9.53
CA TYR A 156 13.48 -12.74 -10.03
C TYR A 156 14.80 -12.50 -10.77
N ASP A 157 15.94 -12.93 -10.23
CA ASP A 157 17.24 -12.82 -10.90
C ASP A 157 17.30 -13.69 -12.17
N TYR A 158 16.68 -14.88 -12.16
CA TYR A 158 16.49 -15.74 -13.33
C TYR A 158 15.59 -15.06 -14.38
N PHE A 159 14.45 -14.53 -13.95
CA PHE A 159 13.49 -13.78 -14.77
C PHE A 159 14.17 -12.60 -15.47
N ARG A 160 14.88 -11.75 -14.71
CA ARG A 160 15.68 -10.62 -15.23
C ARG A 160 16.76 -11.08 -16.20
N LYS A 161 17.48 -12.17 -15.90
CA LYS A 161 18.51 -12.74 -16.77
C LYS A 161 17.95 -13.35 -18.07
N LYS A 162 16.67 -13.73 -18.08
CA LYS A 162 15.95 -14.26 -19.26
C LYS A 162 15.24 -13.15 -20.07
N LEU A 163 14.82 -12.04 -19.44
CA LEU A 163 14.30 -10.84 -20.09
C LEU A 163 15.40 -10.05 -20.84
N LYS A 164 15.97 -10.65 -21.88
CA LYS A 164 16.93 -9.97 -22.76
C LYS A 164 16.25 -8.85 -23.55
N LYS A 165 16.91 -7.70 -23.65
CA LYS A 165 16.54 -6.65 -24.61
C LYS A 165 16.80 -7.17 -26.03
N PRO A 166 15.80 -7.20 -26.94
CA PRO A 166 16.05 -7.54 -28.33
C PRO A 166 17.00 -6.52 -28.98
N ALA A 167 17.90 -6.98 -29.85
CA ALA A 167 18.96 -6.13 -30.41
C ALA A 167 18.42 -5.06 -31.38
N ASP A 168 17.38 -5.37 -32.13
CA ASP A 168 16.78 -4.52 -33.16
C ASP A 168 15.64 -3.63 -32.61
N ILE A 169 15.84 -2.93 -31.49
CA ILE A 169 14.85 -1.97 -30.97
C ILE A 169 15.44 -0.58 -30.79
N PRO A 170 14.63 0.50 -30.95
CA PRO A 170 15.10 1.87 -30.78
C PRO A 170 15.79 2.11 -29.43
N ASN A 171 16.70 3.09 -29.39
CA ASN A 171 17.35 3.48 -28.14
C ASN A 171 16.37 4.11 -27.14
N ARG A 172 15.33 4.81 -27.61
CA ARG A 172 14.23 5.34 -26.79
C ARG A 172 12.85 5.08 -27.41
N PHE A 173 11.83 4.90 -26.57
CA PHE A 173 10.42 5.02 -26.96
C PHE A 173 9.88 6.33 -26.41
N GLU A 174 9.58 7.26 -27.32
CA GLU A 174 9.19 8.63 -26.96
C GLU A 174 7.66 8.76 -26.87
N MET A 175 7.20 9.35 -25.77
CA MET A 175 5.81 9.65 -25.46
C MET A 175 5.71 11.12 -25.03
N LYS A 176 4.97 11.92 -25.80
CA LYS A 176 4.59 13.30 -25.41
C LYS A 176 3.14 13.26 -24.94
N LEU A 177 2.87 13.74 -23.72
CA LEU A 177 1.60 13.55 -23.02
C LEU A 177 1.12 14.85 -22.37
N ARG A 178 -0.20 15.00 -22.22
CA ARG A 178 -0.80 16.10 -21.46
C ARG A 178 -1.24 15.59 -20.09
N ARG A 179 -0.92 16.31 -18.99
CA ARG A 179 -1.22 15.88 -17.62
C ARG A 179 -2.72 15.67 -17.33
N ASN A 180 -3.60 16.35 -18.08
CA ASN A 180 -5.05 16.20 -17.99
C ASN A 180 -5.64 15.16 -18.97
N ALA A 181 -4.82 14.49 -19.78
CA ALA A 181 -5.25 13.48 -20.75
C ALA A 181 -4.30 12.27 -20.80
N VAL A 182 -3.64 11.97 -19.67
CA VAL A 182 -2.60 10.92 -19.56
C VAL A 182 -3.10 9.57 -20.05
N LEU A 183 -4.34 9.20 -19.72
CA LEU A 183 -4.96 7.95 -20.17
C LEU A 183 -5.11 7.91 -21.70
N GLU A 184 -5.77 8.90 -22.29
CA GLU A 184 -6.05 8.92 -23.73
C GLU A 184 -4.79 8.98 -24.58
N ASP A 185 -3.85 9.85 -24.22
CA ASP A 185 -2.62 10.06 -24.99
C ASP A 185 -1.70 8.83 -24.87
N SER A 186 -1.66 8.18 -23.70
CA SER A 186 -0.97 6.89 -23.52
C SER A 186 -1.65 5.77 -24.30
N TYR A 187 -2.99 5.69 -24.27
CA TYR A 187 -3.78 4.70 -25.00
C TYR A 187 -3.52 4.77 -26.50
N ARG A 188 -3.75 5.93 -27.11
CA ARG A 188 -3.46 6.19 -28.54
C ARG A 188 -2.01 5.83 -28.87
N ARG A 189 -1.05 6.26 -28.04
CA ARG A 189 0.38 6.07 -28.31
C ARG A 189 0.82 4.62 -28.21
N ILE A 190 0.45 3.89 -27.16
CA ILE A 190 0.89 2.51 -26.89
C ILE A 190 0.12 1.49 -27.75
N LEU A 191 -1.17 1.72 -28.02
CA LEU A 191 -1.95 0.82 -28.89
C LEU A 191 -1.49 0.92 -30.36
N SER A 192 -1.11 2.10 -30.84
CA SER A 192 -0.57 2.30 -32.21
C SER A 192 0.69 1.49 -32.53
N VAL A 193 1.39 0.98 -31.51
CA VAL A 193 2.62 0.19 -31.69
C VAL A 193 2.28 -1.21 -32.21
N LYS A 194 2.60 -1.46 -33.48
CA LYS A 194 2.42 -2.77 -34.13
C LYS A 194 3.45 -3.83 -33.71
N ARG A 195 4.70 -3.42 -33.42
CA ARG A 195 5.77 -4.31 -32.95
C ARG A 195 5.99 -4.12 -31.45
N SER A 196 5.45 -5.01 -30.63
CA SER A 196 5.45 -4.89 -29.15
C SER A 196 6.86 -4.71 -28.56
N ASP A 197 7.89 -5.29 -29.18
CA ASP A 197 9.30 -5.10 -28.77
C ASP A 197 9.76 -3.64 -28.72
N VAL A 198 9.12 -2.73 -29.45
CA VAL A 198 9.43 -1.28 -29.38
C VAL A 198 9.08 -0.70 -28.01
N LEU A 199 8.09 -1.27 -27.30
CA LEU A 199 7.75 -0.89 -25.92
C LEU A 199 8.81 -1.34 -24.88
N LYS A 200 9.74 -2.22 -25.28
CA LYS A 200 10.90 -2.66 -24.49
C LYS A 200 12.09 -1.70 -24.61
N ALA A 201 12.01 -0.67 -25.46
CA ALA A 201 13.02 0.40 -25.53
C ALA A 201 12.94 1.28 -24.26
N ARG A 202 14.02 2.03 -23.95
CA ARG A 202 14.01 2.95 -22.80
C ARG A 202 12.88 3.97 -22.98
N LEU A 203 11.92 3.98 -22.06
CA LEU A 203 10.86 4.97 -22.06
C LEU A 203 11.46 6.37 -21.90
N TRP A 204 10.91 7.32 -22.64
CA TRP A 204 11.23 8.74 -22.57
C TRP A 204 9.90 9.50 -22.58
N VAL A 205 9.52 10.01 -21.41
CA VAL A 205 8.24 10.70 -21.23
C VAL A 205 8.47 12.20 -21.11
N GLU A 206 7.69 12.97 -21.85
CA GLU A 206 7.73 14.43 -21.88
C GLU A 206 6.30 14.95 -21.69
N PHE A 207 6.07 15.70 -20.61
CA PHE A 207 4.78 16.36 -20.38
C PHE A 207 4.75 17.71 -21.10
N GLU A 208 3.64 18.00 -21.79
CA GLU A 208 3.50 19.25 -22.55
C GLU A 208 3.65 20.48 -21.62
N GLY A 209 4.53 21.40 -22.01
CA GLY A 209 4.91 22.58 -21.20
C GLY A 209 6.08 22.36 -20.24
N GLU A 210 6.47 21.11 -19.94
CA GLU A 210 7.47 20.80 -18.91
C GLU A 210 8.83 20.37 -19.50
N LYS A 211 9.89 21.13 -19.21
CA LYS A 211 11.27 20.80 -19.60
C LYS A 211 11.90 19.76 -18.66
N GLY A 212 11.34 18.56 -18.64
CA GLY A 212 11.89 17.42 -17.89
C GLY A 212 13.19 16.88 -18.50
N LEU A 213 14.24 16.79 -17.70
CA LEU A 213 15.45 16.02 -18.03
C LEU A 213 15.26 14.58 -17.52
N ASP A 214 14.78 13.67 -18.38
CA ASP A 214 14.35 12.33 -17.95
C ASP A 214 15.52 11.37 -17.64
N TYR A 215 16.07 11.50 -16.44
CA TYR A 215 16.95 10.52 -15.79
C TYR A 215 16.18 9.29 -15.24
N GLY A 216 14.93 9.06 -15.67
CA GLY A 216 14.09 7.91 -15.27
C GLY A 216 13.06 8.23 -14.18
N GLY A 217 12.98 9.50 -13.76
CA GLY A 217 12.00 10.03 -12.80
C GLY A 217 10.63 10.26 -13.44
N VAL A 218 10.59 10.94 -14.59
CA VAL A 218 9.32 11.25 -15.30
C VAL A 218 8.65 9.95 -15.76
N ALA A 219 9.44 8.97 -16.22
CA ALA A 219 8.95 7.63 -16.50
C ALA A 219 8.38 6.89 -15.26
N ARG A 220 8.85 7.16 -14.03
CA ARG A 220 8.27 6.60 -12.78
C ARG A 220 6.96 7.30 -12.43
N GLU A 221 6.92 8.63 -12.55
CA GLU A 221 5.72 9.43 -12.35
C GLU A 221 4.61 9.02 -13.32
N TRP A 222 4.93 8.83 -14.61
CA TRP A 222 3.97 8.36 -15.61
C TRP A 222 3.34 7.01 -15.23
N PHE A 223 4.13 6.02 -14.77
CA PHE A 223 3.58 4.72 -14.35
C PHE A 223 2.60 4.84 -13.17
N PHE A 224 2.83 5.76 -12.23
CA PHE A 224 1.94 6.03 -11.11
C PHE A 224 0.66 6.76 -11.53
N LEU A 225 0.77 7.77 -12.39
CA LEU A 225 -0.38 8.50 -12.95
C LEU A 225 -1.25 7.59 -13.82
N ILE A 226 -0.65 6.81 -14.72
CA ILE A 226 -1.41 5.93 -15.62
C ILE A 226 -2.07 4.77 -14.86
N SER A 227 -1.49 4.25 -13.77
CA SER A 227 -2.21 3.27 -12.95
C SER A 227 -3.45 3.88 -12.29
N LYS A 228 -3.36 5.09 -11.72
CA LYS A 228 -4.53 5.73 -11.10
C LYS A 228 -5.66 5.99 -12.08
N GLU A 229 -5.34 6.32 -13.33
CA GLU A 229 -6.36 6.45 -14.38
C GLU A 229 -6.89 5.10 -14.90
N MET A 230 -6.03 4.13 -15.20
CA MET A 230 -6.44 2.81 -15.74
C MET A 230 -7.37 2.03 -14.80
N PHE A 231 -7.22 2.23 -13.50
CA PHE A 231 -7.94 1.49 -12.45
C PHE A 231 -9.06 2.32 -11.79
N ASN A 232 -9.33 3.51 -12.30
CA ASN A 232 -10.44 4.35 -11.86
C ASN A 232 -11.79 3.73 -12.27
N PRO A 233 -12.67 3.36 -11.31
CA PRO A 233 -13.95 2.71 -11.62
C PRO A 233 -14.91 3.56 -12.47
N TYR A 234 -14.73 4.89 -12.52
CA TYR A 234 -15.56 5.76 -13.37
C TYR A 234 -15.46 5.45 -14.87
N TYR A 235 -14.40 4.76 -15.34
CA TYR A 235 -14.31 4.28 -16.72
C TYR A 235 -15.06 2.95 -16.98
N GLY A 236 -15.67 2.35 -15.96
CA GLY A 236 -16.46 1.12 -16.06
C GLY A 236 -15.66 -0.15 -16.37
N LEU A 237 -14.32 -0.09 -16.42
CA LEU A 237 -13.44 -1.23 -16.72
C LEU A 237 -13.23 -2.13 -15.50
N PHE A 238 -13.03 -1.51 -14.33
CA PHE A 238 -12.87 -2.21 -13.06
C PHE A 238 -13.95 -1.76 -12.09
N GLU A 239 -14.25 -2.62 -11.14
CA GLU A 239 -15.09 -2.36 -9.98
C GLU A 239 -14.32 -2.80 -8.73
N TYR A 240 -14.68 -2.22 -7.58
CA TYR A 240 -14.14 -2.71 -6.31
C TYR A 240 -14.71 -4.09 -5.97
N SER A 241 -14.02 -4.82 -5.11
CA SER A 241 -14.56 -6.03 -4.50
C SER A 241 -15.81 -5.71 -3.68
N ALA A 242 -16.70 -6.69 -3.49
CA ALA A 242 -17.81 -6.53 -2.56
C ALA A 242 -17.33 -6.43 -1.10
N THR A 243 -16.13 -6.96 -0.83
CA THR A 243 -15.51 -7.01 0.50
C THR A 243 -14.78 -5.73 0.91
N ASP A 244 -14.26 -4.92 0.00
CA ASP A 244 -13.50 -3.72 0.35
C ASP A 244 -13.40 -2.67 -0.78
N ASN A 245 -13.05 -1.43 -0.41
CA ASN A 245 -12.95 -0.28 -1.32
C ASN A 245 -11.53 -0.10 -1.92
N TYR A 246 -10.69 -1.14 -1.99
CA TYR A 246 -9.31 -1.00 -2.49
C TYR A 246 -8.84 -2.11 -3.45
N THR A 247 -9.32 -3.34 -3.28
CA THR A 247 -9.10 -4.44 -4.23
C THR A 247 -10.04 -4.33 -5.42
N LEU A 248 -9.50 -4.60 -6.61
CA LEU A 248 -10.16 -4.42 -7.89
C LEU A 248 -10.43 -5.77 -8.55
N GLN A 249 -11.61 -5.89 -9.14
CA GLN A 249 -11.95 -6.95 -10.08
C GLN A 249 -12.34 -6.34 -11.44
N ILE A 250 -12.22 -7.12 -12.50
CA ILE A 250 -12.71 -6.70 -13.82
C ILE A 250 -14.24 -6.61 -13.74
N ASN A 251 -14.80 -5.46 -14.12
CA ASN A 251 -16.25 -5.28 -14.19
C ASN A 251 -16.82 -6.19 -15.31
N PRO A 252 -17.70 -7.15 -15.00
CA PRO A 252 -18.33 -8.01 -16.01
C PRO A 252 -19.08 -7.22 -17.08
N ASN A 253 -19.75 -6.14 -16.66
CA ASN A 253 -20.57 -5.24 -17.46
C ASN A 253 -19.77 -4.13 -18.16
N SER A 254 -18.43 -4.17 -18.13
CA SER A 254 -17.56 -3.17 -18.79
C SER A 254 -17.89 -2.93 -20.27
N GLY A 255 -18.39 -3.93 -20.99
CA GLY A 255 -18.83 -3.81 -22.38
C GLY A 255 -20.18 -3.10 -22.59
N LEU A 256 -20.95 -2.87 -21.51
CA LEU A 256 -22.15 -2.02 -21.52
C LEU A 256 -21.81 -0.55 -21.24
N CYS A 257 -20.71 -0.29 -20.53
CA CYS A 257 -20.19 1.06 -20.28
C CYS A 257 -19.34 1.60 -21.43
N ASN A 258 -18.66 0.72 -22.18
CA ASN A 258 -17.65 1.08 -23.18
C ASN A 258 -17.53 0.00 -24.27
N GLU A 259 -17.93 0.29 -25.51
CA GLU A 259 -17.85 -0.65 -26.63
C GLU A 259 -16.39 -1.09 -26.91
N ASP A 260 -15.43 -0.19 -26.72
CA ASP A 260 -13.99 -0.43 -26.90
C ASP A 260 -13.33 -1.14 -25.69
N HIS A 261 -14.09 -1.60 -24.67
CA HIS A 261 -13.51 -2.09 -23.40
C HIS A 261 -12.41 -3.15 -23.57
N LEU A 262 -12.54 -4.07 -24.54
CA LEU A 262 -11.51 -5.09 -24.82
C LEU A 262 -10.18 -4.47 -25.31
N SER A 263 -10.26 -3.39 -26.09
CA SER A 263 -9.09 -2.63 -26.54
C SER A 263 -8.40 -1.92 -25.35
N TYR A 264 -9.20 -1.36 -24.42
CA TYR A 264 -8.67 -0.84 -23.16
C TYR A 264 -8.01 -1.93 -22.32
N PHE A 265 -8.60 -3.12 -22.15
CA PHE A 265 -7.95 -4.23 -21.44
C PHE A 265 -6.63 -4.65 -22.10
N LYS A 266 -6.57 -4.73 -23.42
CA LYS A 266 -5.31 -5.00 -24.14
C LYS A 266 -4.26 -3.90 -23.92
N PHE A 267 -4.67 -2.63 -23.89
CA PHE A 267 -3.79 -1.52 -23.54
C PHE A 267 -3.27 -1.62 -22.08
N ILE A 268 -4.16 -1.87 -21.11
CA ILE A 268 -3.79 -2.04 -19.69
C ILE A 268 -2.83 -3.24 -19.53
N GLY A 269 -3.07 -4.33 -20.26
CA GLY A 269 -2.16 -5.48 -20.35
C GLY A 269 -0.78 -5.09 -20.85
N ARG A 270 -0.70 -4.29 -21.93
CA ARG A 270 0.57 -3.75 -22.43
C ARG A 270 1.28 -2.89 -21.39
N VAL A 271 0.57 -1.99 -20.70
CA VAL A 271 1.16 -1.12 -19.66
C VAL A 271 1.67 -1.95 -18.47
N ALA A 272 0.94 -2.97 -18.04
CA ALA A 272 1.39 -3.91 -17.00
C ALA A 272 2.64 -4.72 -17.45
N GLY A 273 2.67 -5.18 -18.70
CA GLY A 273 3.85 -5.83 -19.29
C GLY A 273 5.06 -4.87 -19.37
N MET A 274 4.82 -3.59 -19.67
CA MET A 274 5.85 -2.54 -19.64
C MET A 274 6.36 -2.28 -18.23
N ALA A 275 5.48 -2.23 -17.22
CA ALA A 275 5.84 -2.00 -15.82
C ALA A 275 6.81 -3.10 -15.33
N VAL A 276 6.40 -4.36 -15.47
CA VAL A 276 7.21 -5.54 -15.13
C VAL A 276 8.54 -5.56 -15.89
N TYR A 277 8.52 -5.29 -17.21
CA TYR A 277 9.74 -5.26 -18.02
C TYR A 277 10.73 -4.20 -17.53
N HIS A 278 10.26 -2.95 -17.35
CA HIS A 278 11.11 -1.81 -16.98
C HIS A 278 11.45 -1.73 -15.48
N GLY A 279 10.89 -2.61 -14.63
CA GLY A 279 11.08 -2.55 -13.19
C GLY A 279 10.41 -1.33 -12.56
N LYS A 280 9.18 -1.07 -12.99
CA LYS A 280 8.31 -0.02 -12.46
C LYS A 280 7.07 -0.70 -11.89
N LEU A 281 6.48 -0.08 -10.89
CA LEU A 281 5.35 -0.63 -10.15
C LEU A 281 4.06 0.05 -10.61
N LEU A 282 2.96 -0.69 -10.65
CA LEU A 282 1.62 -0.12 -10.78
C LEU A 282 1.03 0.21 -9.39
N ASP A 283 0.25 1.27 -9.31
CA ASP A 283 -0.58 1.56 -8.15
C ASP A 283 -1.96 0.90 -8.33
N ALA A 284 -2.03 -0.39 -7.98
CA ALA A 284 -3.19 -1.25 -8.19
C ALA A 284 -3.19 -2.44 -7.23
N PHE A 285 -4.38 -2.92 -6.86
CA PHE A 285 -4.57 -4.15 -6.09
C PHE A 285 -5.63 -4.99 -6.81
N PHE A 286 -5.29 -6.19 -7.26
CA PHE A 286 -6.27 -7.10 -7.87
C PHE A 286 -6.60 -8.26 -6.94
N ILE A 287 -7.85 -8.72 -6.99
CA ILE A 287 -8.28 -9.93 -6.27
C ILE A 287 -7.40 -11.15 -6.63
N ARG A 288 -7.12 -12.05 -5.66
CA ARG A 288 -6.26 -13.23 -5.86
C ARG A 288 -6.61 -14.09 -7.10
N PRO A 289 -7.89 -14.31 -7.47
CA PRO A 289 -8.27 -14.91 -8.75
C PRO A 289 -7.60 -14.30 -10.00
N PHE A 290 -7.40 -12.99 -10.05
CA PHE A 290 -6.82 -12.29 -11.21
C PHE A 290 -5.40 -12.82 -11.52
N TYR A 291 -4.54 -12.89 -10.50
CA TYR A 291 -3.18 -13.41 -10.64
C TYR A 291 -3.18 -14.91 -10.94
N LYS A 292 -4.08 -15.70 -10.32
CA LYS A 292 -4.25 -17.12 -10.66
C LYS A 292 -4.65 -17.33 -12.13
N MET A 293 -5.55 -16.50 -12.68
CA MET A 293 -5.95 -16.52 -14.10
C MET A 293 -4.84 -16.12 -15.08
N MET A 294 -3.88 -15.29 -14.65
CA MET A 294 -2.65 -15.04 -15.41
C MET A 294 -1.76 -16.28 -15.42
N LEU A 295 -1.47 -16.85 -14.24
CA LEU A 295 -0.61 -18.01 -14.04
C LEU A 295 -1.18 -19.33 -14.59
N GLN A 296 -2.47 -19.35 -14.97
CA GLN A 296 -3.22 -20.57 -15.34
C GLN A 296 -3.35 -21.57 -14.17
N LYS A 297 -3.39 -21.06 -12.93
CA LYS A 297 -3.75 -21.85 -11.74
C LYS A 297 -5.27 -21.99 -11.63
N SER A 298 -5.73 -23.06 -10.99
CA SER A 298 -7.13 -23.21 -10.57
C SER A 298 -7.47 -22.21 -9.46
N ILE A 299 -8.70 -21.70 -9.50
CA ILE A 299 -9.31 -20.91 -8.43
C ILE A 299 -9.93 -21.89 -7.44
N THR A 300 -9.71 -21.68 -6.14
CA THR A 300 -10.19 -22.54 -5.04
C THR A 300 -11.28 -21.82 -4.24
N LEU A 301 -12.07 -22.55 -3.44
CA LEU A 301 -13.17 -21.94 -2.67
C LEU A 301 -12.64 -20.87 -1.70
N GLN A 302 -11.44 -21.04 -1.15
CA GLN A 302 -10.77 -20.06 -0.30
C GLN A 302 -10.43 -18.74 -1.02
N ASP A 303 -10.36 -18.71 -2.36
CA ASP A 303 -10.23 -17.44 -3.08
C ASP A 303 -11.53 -16.62 -3.04
N MET A 304 -12.69 -17.27 -2.91
CA MET A 304 -13.99 -16.60 -2.77
C MET A 304 -14.06 -15.80 -1.47
N GLU A 305 -13.49 -16.32 -0.37
CA GLU A 305 -13.42 -15.63 0.93
C GLU A 305 -12.99 -14.17 0.75
N SER A 306 -11.85 -13.95 0.10
CA SER A 306 -11.26 -12.62 -0.08
C SER A 306 -12.11 -11.63 -0.91
N VAL A 307 -13.04 -12.11 -1.75
CA VAL A 307 -13.81 -11.28 -2.70
C VAL A 307 -15.28 -11.13 -2.34
N ASP A 308 -15.85 -12.15 -1.70
CA ASP A 308 -17.28 -12.26 -1.45
C ASP A 308 -17.53 -13.19 -0.25
N ASN A 309 -17.36 -12.65 0.96
CA ASN A 309 -17.44 -13.43 2.20
C ASN A 309 -18.82 -14.05 2.42
N GLU A 310 -19.89 -13.32 2.13
CA GLU A 310 -21.26 -13.82 2.29
C GLU A 310 -21.48 -15.03 1.37
N TYR A 311 -21.12 -14.90 0.08
CA TYR A 311 -21.22 -15.97 -0.89
C TYR A 311 -20.27 -17.16 -0.61
N PHE A 312 -19.07 -16.89 -0.08
CA PHE A 312 -18.15 -17.92 0.43
C PHE A 312 -18.78 -18.72 1.56
N ASN A 313 -19.40 -18.07 2.56
CA ASN A 313 -20.07 -18.76 3.65
C ASN A 313 -21.27 -19.58 3.16
N SER A 314 -22.04 -19.09 2.19
CA SER A 314 -23.12 -19.86 1.55
C SER A 314 -22.59 -21.11 0.84
N LEU A 315 -21.56 -20.98 0.00
CA LEU A 315 -20.95 -22.11 -0.71
C LEU A 315 -20.24 -23.10 0.22
N LYS A 316 -19.66 -22.61 1.31
CA LYS A 316 -19.07 -23.44 2.37
C LYS A 316 -20.13 -24.21 3.14
N TRP A 317 -21.24 -23.57 3.52
CA TRP A 317 -22.37 -24.27 4.14
C TRP A 317 -22.89 -25.38 3.23
N ILE A 318 -23.06 -25.09 1.93
CA ILE A 318 -23.45 -26.10 0.92
C ILE A 318 -22.41 -27.23 0.89
N LEU A 319 -21.10 -26.95 0.88
CA LEU A 319 -20.05 -27.97 0.87
C LEU A 319 -20.13 -28.91 2.09
N GLU A 320 -20.41 -28.36 3.26
CA GLU A 320 -20.38 -29.05 4.56
C GLU A 320 -21.69 -29.78 4.92
N ASN A 321 -22.84 -29.35 4.37
CA ASN A 321 -24.18 -29.87 4.70
C ASN A 321 -24.87 -30.49 3.46
N ASP A 322 -26.02 -31.14 3.61
CA ASP A 322 -26.83 -31.58 2.45
C ASP A 322 -27.70 -30.40 1.95
N PRO A 323 -27.52 -29.92 0.71
CA PRO A 323 -28.32 -28.81 0.17
C PRO A 323 -29.67 -29.24 -0.41
N THR A 324 -30.04 -30.52 -0.37
CA THR A 324 -31.26 -31.04 -1.05
C THR A 324 -32.54 -30.32 -0.60
N ASP A 325 -32.66 -29.95 0.68
CA ASP A 325 -33.81 -29.22 1.22
C ASP A 325 -33.90 -27.74 0.77
N LEU A 326 -32.90 -27.22 0.04
CA LEU A 326 -32.88 -25.85 -0.49
C LEU A 326 -33.49 -25.72 -1.90
N ASP A 327 -33.81 -26.82 -2.58
CA ASP A 327 -34.23 -26.90 -4.02
C ASP A 327 -33.34 -26.05 -4.97
N LEU A 328 -32.05 -25.93 -4.63
CA LEU A 328 -31.07 -25.29 -5.50
C LEU A 328 -30.94 -26.07 -6.81
N ARG A 329 -30.69 -25.37 -7.91
CA ARG A 329 -30.52 -25.92 -9.25
C ARG A 329 -29.15 -25.54 -9.82
N PHE A 330 -28.74 -26.12 -10.94
CA PHE A 330 -27.51 -25.76 -11.63
C PHE A 330 -27.70 -24.46 -12.44
N THR A 331 -28.13 -23.42 -11.74
CA THR A 331 -28.41 -22.06 -12.24
C THR A 331 -27.83 -21.02 -11.27
N ILE A 332 -27.59 -19.81 -11.76
CA ILE A 332 -27.33 -18.61 -10.95
C ILE A 332 -28.23 -17.50 -11.45
N ASP A 333 -28.81 -16.73 -10.53
CA ASP A 333 -29.54 -15.51 -10.84
C ASP A 333 -28.60 -14.29 -10.78
N GLU A 334 -28.59 -13.49 -11.84
CA GLU A 334 -27.78 -12.27 -11.97
C GLU A 334 -28.70 -11.05 -12.13
N ASP A 335 -28.66 -10.09 -11.19
CA ASP A 335 -29.37 -8.82 -11.35
C ASP A 335 -28.58 -7.86 -12.25
N LEU A 336 -29.17 -7.50 -13.38
CA LEU A 336 -28.67 -6.50 -14.30
C LEU A 336 -29.66 -5.34 -14.40
N PHE A 337 -29.36 -4.25 -13.70
CA PHE A 337 -30.14 -3.00 -13.68
C PHE A 337 -31.60 -3.16 -13.19
N GLY A 338 -31.84 -4.03 -12.21
CA GLY A 338 -33.18 -4.35 -11.70
C GLY A 338 -33.91 -5.41 -12.54
N GLN A 339 -33.17 -6.18 -13.34
CA GLN A 339 -33.67 -7.35 -14.06
C GLN A 339 -32.86 -8.58 -13.65
N THR A 340 -33.44 -9.40 -12.77
CA THR A 340 -32.94 -10.74 -12.48
C THR A 340 -32.97 -11.60 -13.75
N ARG A 341 -31.81 -12.11 -14.15
CA ARG A 341 -31.66 -13.08 -15.25
C ARG A 341 -31.06 -14.37 -14.73
N GLN A 342 -31.77 -15.47 -14.94
CA GLN A 342 -31.26 -16.79 -14.62
C GLN A 342 -30.28 -17.27 -15.70
N HIS A 343 -29.15 -17.83 -15.27
CA HIS A 343 -28.10 -18.39 -16.11
C HIS A 343 -27.84 -19.84 -15.73
N ALA A 344 -28.08 -20.78 -16.65
CA ALA A 344 -27.76 -22.19 -16.44
C ALA A 344 -26.24 -22.42 -16.46
N LEU A 345 -25.71 -23.01 -15.39
CA LEU A 345 -24.28 -23.34 -15.22
C LEU A 345 -23.81 -24.48 -16.13
N THR A 346 -24.74 -25.29 -16.62
CA THR A 346 -24.53 -26.44 -17.50
C THR A 346 -25.77 -26.59 -18.40
N PRO A 347 -25.69 -27.21 -19.60
CA PRO A 347 -26.86 -27.41 -20.45
C PRO A 347 -27.97 -28.19 -19.72
N GLY A 348 -29.18 -27.63 -19.66
CA GLY A 348 -30.30 -28.19 -18.89
C GLY A 348 -30.19 -28.01 -17.36
N GLY A 349 -29.30 -27.13 -16.87
CA GLY A 349 -29.07 -26.92 -15.44
C GLY A 349 -30.29 -26.47 -14.62
N GLU A 350 -31.33 -25.96 -15.27
CA GLU A 350 -32.65 -25.64 -14.69
C GLU A 350 -33.41 -26.89 -14.17
N ASP A 351 -33.23 -28.04 -14.82
CA ASP A 351 -33.81 -29.33 -14.40
C ASP A 351 -32.95 -30.06 -13.34
N ILE A 352 -31.66 -29.71 -13.23
CA ILE A 352 -30.69 -30.42 -12.39
C ILE A 352 -30.68 -29.84 -10.97
N ILE A 353 -31.30 -30.55 -10.04
CA ILE A 353 -31.31 -30.23 -8.60
C ILE A 353 -29.93 -30.51 -7.98
N VAL A 354 -29.49 -29.63 -7.07
CA VAL A 354 -28.29 -29.78 -6.26
C VAL A 354 -28.59 -30.67 -5.05
N THR A 355 -27.73 -31.66 -4.83
CA THR A 355 -27.83 -32.70 -3.81
C THR A 355 -26.44 -32.97 -3.22
N ASP A 356 -26.35 -33.66 -2.08
CA ASP A 356 -25.05 -34.03 -1.48
C ASP A 356 -24.07 -34.71 -2.47
N ARG A 357 -24.60 -35.42 -3.48
CA ARG A 357 -23.80 -36.14 -4.48
C ARG A 357 -23.18 -35.27 -5.57
N ASN A 358 -23.80 -34.14 -5.95
CA ASN A 358 -23.34 -33.27 -7.04
C ASN A 358 -22.96 -31.84 -6.59
N LYS A 359 -23.17 -31.49 -5.31
CA LYS A 359 -22.83 -30.16 -4.75
C LYS A 359 -21.40 -29.67 -5.02
N LYS A 360 -20.42 -30.57 -5.09
CA LYS A 360 -19.01 -30.21 -5.39
C LYS A 360 -18.83 -29.73 -6.84
N GLU A 361 -19.61 -30.29 -7.77
CA GLU A 361 -19.65 -29.85 -9.17
C GLU A 361 -20.38 -28.51 -9.29
N TYR A 362 -21.52 -28.35 -8.60
CA TYR A 362 -22.23 -27.08 -8.49
C TYR A 362 -21.32 -25.94 -8.00
N ILE A 363 -20.67 -26.11 -6.85
CA ILE A 363 -19.74 -25.11 -6.28
C ILE A 363 -18.60 -24.78 -7.27
N HIS A 364 -18.05 -25.79 -7.96
CA HIS A 364 -17.00 -25.57 -8.95
C HIS A 364 -17.50 -24.73 -10.14
N LEU A 365 -18.66 -25.08 -10.71
CA LEU A 365 -19.26 -24.34 -11.83
C LEU A 365 -19.65 -22.92 -11.42
N VAL A 366 -20.17 -22.72 -10.20
CA VAL A 366 -20.44 -21.41 -9.62
C VAL A 366 -19.16 -20.55 -9.57
N MET A 367 -18.06 -21.11 -9.07
CA MET A 367 -16.78 -20.41 -9.02
C MET A 367 -16.21 -20.08 -10.41
N GLN A 368 -16.30 -21.01 -11.38
CA GLN A 368 -15.92 -20.74 -12.77
C GLN A 368 -16.78 -19.62 -13.37
N TRP A 369 -18.09 -19.60 -13.12
CA TRP A 369 -18.96 -18.54 -13.62
C TRP A 369 -18.67 -17.18 -12.97
N ARG A 370 -18.54 -17.13 -11.63
CA ARG A 370 -18.32 -15.90 -10.85
C ARG A 370 -17.03 -15.20 -11.26
N PHE A 371 -15.94 -15.95 -11.44
CA PHE A 371 -14.58 -15.42 -11.65
C PHE A 371 -13.99 -15.60 -13.05
N VAL A 372 -14.42 -16.59 -13.84
CA VAL A 372 -13.81 -16.89 -15.14
C VAL A 372 -14.72 -16.49 -16.29
N ASN A 373 -15.90 -17.09 -16.40
CA ASN A 373 -16.68 -17.06 -17.64
C ASN A 373 -17.14 -15.65 -18.02
N ARG A 374 -17.65 -14.87 -17.05
CA ARG A 374 -18.20 -13.52 -17.29
C ARG A 374 -17.15 -12.47 -17.69
N ILE A 375 -15.90 -12.64 -17.23
CA ILE A 375 -14.78 -11.72 -17.52
C ILE A 375 -13.79 -12.29 -18.55
N LEU A 376 -14.11 -13.43 -19.18
CA LEU A 376 -13.15 -14.20 -19.98
C LEU A 376 -12.61 -13.41 -21.18
N LYS A 377 -13.42 -12.58 -21.83
CA LYS A 377 -13.01 -11.75 -22.98
C LYS A 377 -12.03 -10.66 -22.54
N GLN A 378 -12.38 -9.94 -21.48
CA GLN A 378 -11.62 -8.86 -20.85
C GLN A 378 -10.26 -9.36 -20.36
N MET A 379 -10.25 -10.44 -19.58
CA MET A 379 -9.04 -11.09 -19.06
C MET A 379 -8.19 -11.71 -20.18
N THR A 380 -8.79 -12.19 -21.28
CA THR A 380 -8.03 -12.65 -22.45
C THR A 380 -7.33 -11.49 -23.16
N ALA A 381 -8.01 -10.38 -23.40
CA ALA A 381 -7.41 -9.18 -24.00
C ALA A 381 -6.28 -8.60 -23.12
N PHE A 382 -6.48 -8.54 -21.80
CA PHE A 382 -5.43 -8.16 -20.85
C PHE A 382 -4.20 -9.09 -20.93
N LYS A 383 -4.41 -10.42 -20.91
CA LYS A 383 -3.33 -11.40 -21.04
C LYS A 383 -2.60 -11.30 -22.39
N GLU A 384 -3.32 -11.05 -23.48
CA GLU A 384 -2.72 -10.82 -24.80
C GLU A 384 -1.77 -9.61 -24.77
N GLY A 385 -2.23 -8.47 -24.25
CA GLY A 385 -1.40 -7.26 -24.11
C GLY A 385 -0.19 -7.45 -23.19
N PHE A 386 -0.33 -8.22 -22.12
CA PHE A 386 0.75 -8.50 -21.17
C PHE A 386 1.80 -9.46 -21.74
N TYR A 387 1.35 -10.57 -22.35
CA TYR A 387 2.25 -11.60 -22.89
C TYR A 387 2.90 -11.22 -24.22
N GLU A 388 2.41 -10.17 -24.92
CA GLU A 388 3.15 -9.50 -26.00
C GLU A 388 4.53 -8.93 -25.57
N LEU A 389 4.72 -8.65 -24.27
CA LEU A 389 5.96 -8.10 -23.73
C LEU A 389 6.73 -9.10 -22.86
N ILE A 390 6.04 -9.81 -21.97
CA ILE A 390 6.63 -10.76 -21.02
C ILE A 390 6.29 -12.19 -21.45
N PRO A 391 7.26 -13.07 -21.77
CA PRO A 391 6.95 -14.47 -22.09
C PRO A 391 6.27 -15.21 -20.94
N GLN A 392 5.16 -15.91 -21.20
CA GLN A 392 4.34 -16.53 -20.16
C GLN A 392 5.12 -17.53 -19.27
N ASP A 393 6.02 -18.32 -19.87
CA ASP A 393 6.82 -19.32 -19.14
C ASP A 393 7.81 -18.70 -18.13
N LEU A 394 8.15 -17.42 -18.30
CA LEU A 394 8.96 -16.67 -17.34
C LEU A 394 8.15 -16.15 -16.16
N ILE A 395 6.81 -16.11 -16.27
CA ILE A 395 5.90 -15.70 -15.20
C ILE A 395 5.36 -16.90 -14.41
N LYS A 396 5.18 -18.05 -15.06
CA LYS A 396 4.75 -19.31 -14.43
C LYS A 396 5.68 -19.88 -13.35
N ILE A 397 6.88 -19.31 -13.17
CA ILE A 397 7.80 -19.67 -12.07
C ILE A 397 7.40 -19.05 -10.73
N PHE A 398 6.54 -18.03 -10.75
CA PHE A 398 6.07 -17.31 -9.58
C PHE A 398 4.71 -17.85 -9.12
N ASP A 399 4.44 -17.80 -7.81
CA ASP A 399 3.08 -17.90 -7.30
C ASP A 399 2.31 -16.56 -7.43
N GLU A 400 1.02 -16.58 -7.09
CA GLU A 400 0.13 -15.42 -7.21
C GLU A 400 0.53 -14.25 -6.31
N ASN A 401 1.14 -14.51 -5.15
CA ASN A 401 1.60 -13.49 -4.20
C ASN A 401 2.94 -12.91 -4.68
N GLU A 402 3.81 -13.73 -5.27
CA GLU A 402 5.02 -13.30 -5.97
C GLU A 402 4.73 -12.49 -7.25
N LEU A 403 3.62 -12.77 -7.93
CA LEU A 403 3.18 -12.03 -9.12
C LEU A 403 2.56 -10.67 -8.76
N GLU A 404 1.73 -10.60 -7.70
CA GLU A 404 1.32 -9.32 -7.09
C GLU A 404 2.57 -8.49 -6.75
N LEU A 405 3.54 -9.09 -6.05
CA LEU A 405 4.79 -8.47 -5.67
C LEU A 405 5.64 -8.03 -6.89
N LEU A 406 5.62 -8.77 -8.00
CA LEU A 406 6.34 -8.41 -9.23
C LEU A 406 5.72 -7.23 -9.98
N MET A 407 4.38 -7.08 -9.93
CA MET A 407 3.64 -6.03 -10.65
C MET A 407 3.45 -4.76 -9.82
N CYS A 408 3.15 -4.91 -8.54
CA CYS A 408 2.76 -3.83 -7.63
C CYS A 408 3.84 -3.53 -6.59
N GLY A 409 4.74 -4.47 -6.29
CA GLY A 409 5.89 -4.24 -5.42
C GLY A 409 5.57 -4.15 -3.94
N LEU A 410 6.63 -4.22 -3.12
CA LEU A 410 6.54 -4.07 -1.67
C LEU A 410 5.89 -2.71 -1.32
N GLY A 411 4.77 -2.72 -0.60
CA GLY A 411 4.35 -1.55 0.16
C GLY A 411 5.33 -1.29 1.30
N ASP A 412 5.54 -0.04 1.71
CA ASP A 412 6.27 0.19 2.96
C ASP A 412 5.35 -0.13 4.14
N VAL A 413 5.84 -0.92 5.09
CA VAL A 413 5.04 -1.46 6.20
C VAL A 413 5.63 -0.94 7.50
N ASP A 414 5.08 0.18 7.97
CA ASP A 414 5.39 0.71 9.30
C ASP A 414 4.80 -0.22 10.36
N VAL A 415 5.69 -0.92 11.06
CA VAL A 415 5.34 -1.87 12.12
C VAL A 415 4.81 -1.16 13.37
N ASN A 416 5.09 0.13 13.54
CA ASN A 416 4.53 0.92 14.63
C ASN A 416 3.05 1.22 14.36
N ASP A 417 2.73 1.75 13.17
CA ASP A 417 1.35 1.99 12.72
C ASP A 417 0.51 0.69 12.73
N TRP A 418 1.08 -0.42 12.24
CA TRP A 418 0.46 -1.75 12.33
C TRP A 418 0.16 -2.14 13.77
N ARG A 419 1.11 -1.94 14.69
CA ARG A 419 0.99 -2.34 16.09
C ARG A 419 0.02 -1.46 16.89
N GLU A 420 -0.01 -0.16 16.61
CA GLU A 420 -0.92 0.80 17.25
C GLU A 420 -2.37 0.57 16.80
N ASN A 421 -2.58 0.23 15.52
CA ASN A 421 -3.90 -0.08 14.97
C ASN A 421 -4.33 -1.55 15.09
N THR A 422 -3.58 -2.41 15.79
CA THR A 422 -3.96 -3.81 16.00
C THR A 422 -4.92 -3.99 17.18
N LYS A 423 -6.06 -4.67 16.93
CA LYS A 423 -7.00 -5.15 17.95
C LYS A 423 -6.59 -6.53 18.48
N TYR A 424 -6.92 -6.81 19.74
CA TYR A 424 -6.66 -8.09 20.40
C TYR A 424 -7.96 -8.69 20.96
N LYS A 425 -8.12 -10.02 20.89
CA LYS A 425 -9.35 -10.74 21.30
C LYS A 425 -9.05 -12.00 22.14
N ASN A 426 -10.11 -12.53 22.76
CA ASN A 426 -10.16 -13.81 23.49
C ASN A 426 -9.11 -13.99 24.61
N GLY A 427 -8.69 -12.91 25.25
CA GLY A 427 -7.72 -12.92 26.36
C GLY A 427 -6.34 -12.37 25.97
N TYR A 428 -6.05 -12.19 24.69
CA TYR A 428 -4.88 -11.42 24.28
C TYR A 428 -5.04 -9.92 24.52
N SER A 429 -3.91 -9.28 24.76
CA SER A 429 -3.75 -7.83 24.87
C SER A 429 -2.33 -7.46 24.46
N HIS A 430 -2.10 -6.17 24.18
CA HIS A 430 -0.80 -5.57 23.88
C HIS A 430 0.35 -5.89 24.89
N ASN A 431 0.03 -6.37 26.10
CA ASN A 431 1.00 -6.78 27.13
C ASN A 431 1.19 -8.31 27.25
N HIS A 432 0.38 -9.12 26.56
CA HIS A 432 0.42 -10.59 26.71
C HIS A 432 1.75 -11.14 26.15
N PRO A 433 2.44 -12.11 26.80
CA PRO A 433 3.75 -12.59 26.35
C PRO A 433 3.78 -13.01 24.89
N VAL A 434 2.80 -13.80 24.45
CA VAL A 434 2.64 -14.26 23.06
C VAL A 434 2.48 -13.09 22.06
N ILE A 435 1.85 -11.98 22.48
CA ILE A 435 1.71 -10.77 21.65
C ILE A 435 3.01 -9.96 21.61
N LEU A 436 3.76 -9.89 22.72
CA LEU A 436 5.09 -9.29 22.75
C LEU A 436 6.07 -10.09 21.89
N TRP A 437 5.96 -11.43 21.89
CA TRP A 437 6.72 -12.33 21.03
C TRP A 437 6.33 -12.22 19.56
N PHE A 438 5.03 -12.07 19.24
CA PHE A 438 4.57 -11.76 17.88
C PHE A 438 5.22 -10.47 17.36
N TRP A 439 5.16 -9.36 18.11
CA TRP A 439 5.79 -8.12 17.66
C TRP A 439 7.33 -8.18 17.66
N LYS A 440 7.97 -8.94 18.57
CA LYS A 440 9.42 -9.27 18.48
C LYS A 440 9.72 -10.00 17.16
N ALA A 441 8.86 -10.93 16.74
CA ALA A 441 9.02 -11.66 15.47
C ALA A 441 8.83 -10.74 14.25
N VAL A 442 7.79 -9.90 14.22
CA VAL A 442 7.52 -8.95 13.11
C VAL A 442 8.62 -7.89 12.98
N LEU A 443 9.19 -7.41 14.07
CA LEU A 443 10.35 -6.50 14.02
C LEU A 443 11.60 -7.20 13.47
N LEU A 444 11.82 -8.47 13.82
CA LEU A 444 12.91 -9.31 13.31
C LEU A 444 12.64 -9.91 11.91
N MET A 445 11.48 -9.63 11.31
CA MET A 445 11.21 -9.89 9.90
C MET A 445 11.76 -8.76 9.03
N ASP A 446 12.33 -9.12 7.89
CA ASP A 446 12.56 -8.19 6.78
C ASP A 446 11.24 -7.77 6.11
N ALA A 447 11.27 -6.70 5.32
CA ALA A 447 10.08 -6.14 4.67
C ALA A 447 9.28 -7.19 3.89
N GLU A 448 9.97 -8.09 3.17
CA GLU A 448 9.36 -9.20 2.43
C GLU A 448 8.49 -10.09 3.35
N LYS A 449 9.01 -10.52 4.51
CA LYS A 449 8.23 -11.35 5.46
C LYS A 449 7.11 -10.58 6.14
N ARG A 450 7.30 -9.29 6.43
CA ARG A 450 6.22 -8.43 6.97
C ARG A 450 5.04 -8.36 5.99
N ILE A 451 5.34 -8.23 4.71
CA ILE A 451 4.35 -8.17 3.62
C ILE A 451 3.72 -9.54 3.36
N ARG A 452 4.47 -10.64 3.50
CA ARG A 452 3.91 -12.00 3.47
C ARG A 452 2.96 -12.28 4.62
N LEU A 453 3.28 -11.81 5.82
CA LEU A 453 2.37 -11.86 6.97
C LEU A 453 1.12 -10.98 6.75
N LEU A 454 1.28 -9.83 6.08
CA LEU A 454 0.15 -8.99 5.67
C LEU A 454 -0.73 -9.73 4.65
N GLN A 455 -0.16 -10.29 3.57
CA GLN A 455 -0.86 -11.11 2.58
C GLN A 455 -1.57 -12.31 3.22
N PHE A 456 -0.91 -13.00 4.15
CA PHE A 456 -1.49 -14.14 4.87
C PHE A 456 -2.75 -13.77 5.64
N VAL A 457 -2.77 -12.62 6.31
CA VAL A 457 -3.86 -12.21 7.23
C VAL A 457 -4.92 -11.33 6.58
N THR A 458 -4.59 -10.60 5.51
CA THR A 458 -5.45 -9.59 4.86
C THR A 458 -5.73 -9.86 3.39
N GLY A 459 -5.00 -10.78 2.75
CA GLY A 459 -5.09 -11.06 1.32
C GLY A 459 -4.33 -10.11 0.38
N THR A 460 -3.66 -9.06 0.90
CA THR A 460 -2.95 -8.05 0.07
C THR A 460 -1.50 -7.77 0.53
N SER A 461 -0.66 -7.34 -0.41
CA SER A 461 0.74 -6.96 -0.20
C SER A 461 0.98 -5.53 0.30
N ARG A 462 -0.05 -4.69 0.41
CA ARG A 462 0.09 -3.28 0.81
C ARG A 462 -0.93 -2.82 1.85
N VAL A 463 -0.58 -1.71 2.50
CA VAL A 463 -1.40 -0.96 3.44
C VAL A 463 -2.18 0.13 2.67
N PRO A 464 -3.41 0.49 3.08
CA PRO A 464 -4.11 1.69 2.58
C PRO A 464 -3.30 2.97 2.72
N MET A 465 -3.56 4.00 1.90
CA MET A 465 -2.76 5.24 1.89
C MET A 465 -2.75 6.01 3.23
N ASN A 466 -3.76 5.80 4.08
CA ASN A 466 -3.89 6.40 5.42
C ASN A 466 -3.41 5.46 6.56
N GLY A 467 -2.68 4.39 6.23
CA GLY A 467 -2.12 3.45 7.19
C GLY A 467 -3.09 2.34 7.63
N PHE A 468 -2.66 1.58 8.63
CA PHE A 468 -3.40 0.45 9.20
C PHE A 468 -4.71 0.85 9.88
N ALA A 469 -4.86 2.13 10.25
CA ALA A 469 -6.09 2.72 10.78
C ALA A 469 -7.29 2.64 9.82
N GLU A 470 -7.05 2.56 8.52
CA GLU A 470 -8.08 2.45 7.47
C GLU A 470 -8.07 1.08 6.77
N LEU A 471 -7.64 0.01 7.45
CA LEU A 471 -7.87 -1.34 6.94
C LEU A 471 -9.37 -1.63 6.79
N TYR A 472 -9.75 -2.14 5.61
CA TYR A 472 -11.08 -2.67 5.31
C TYR A 472 -11.04 -4.20 5.28
N GLY A 473 -12.16 -4.80 5.65
CA GLY A 473 -12.49 -6.20 5.46
C GLY A 473 -13.96 -6.32 5.08
N SER A 474 -14.48 -7.54 4.94
CA SER A 474 -15.74 -7.84 4.22
C SER A 474 -17.00 -7.09 4.66
N ASN A 475 -16.98 -6.49 5.85
CA ASN A 475 -18.11 -5.81 6.46
C ASN A 475 -17.82 -4.30 6.67
N GLY A 476 -16.84 -3.73 5.96
CA GLY A 476 -16.40 -2.34 6.06
C GLY A 476 -15.09 -2.16 6.85
N PRO A 477 -14.87 -1.00 7.51
CA PRO A 477 -13.64 -0.71 8.25
C PRO A 477 -13.36 -1.74 9.36
N GLN A 478 -12.32 -2.53 9.18
CA GLN A 478 -12.00 -3.69 10.02
C GLN A 478 -10.48 -3.81 10.20
N LEU A 479 -10.00 -3.26 11.32
CA LEU A 479 -8.58 -3.27 11.69
C LEU A 479 -8.02 -4.69 11.84
N PHE A 480 -6.71 -4.80 11.60
CA PHE A 480 -5.93 -6.00 11.89
C PHE A 480 -6.20 -6.51 13.32
N THR A 481 -6.50 -7.80 13.45
CA THR A 481 -6.97 -8.39 14.71
C THR A 481 -6.20 -9.67 15.02
N ILE A 482 -5.68 -9.80 16.25
CA ILE A 482 -5.08 -11.05 16.75
C ILE A 482 -5.98 -11.67 17.81
N GLU A 483 -6.39 -12.91 17.60
CA GLU A 483 -7.34 -13.64 18.45
C GLU A 483 -6.68 -14.88 19.05
N LEU A 484 -6.83 -15.10 20.36
CA LEU A 484 -6.36 -16.31 21.03
C LEU A 484 -7.22 -17.48 20.58
N TRP A 485 -6.58 -18.51 20.00
CA TRP A 485 -7.27 -19.64 19.39
C TRP A 485 -6.57 -20.98 19.63
N SER A 486 -7.35 -21.99 20.07
CA SER A 486 -6.92 -23.38 20.24
C SER A 486 -5.67 -23.58 21.12
N THR A 487 -4.94 -24.68 20.92
CA THR A 487 -3.82 -25.15 21.75
C THR A 487 -2.46 -24.97 21.07
N PRO A 488 -1.33 -24.93 21.81
CA PRO A 488 0.00 -24.58 21.28
C PRO A 488 0.52 -25.49 20.15
N GLU A 489 -0.02 -26.70 20.01
CA GLU A 489 0.44 -27.65 19.00
C GLU A 489 0.05 -27.22 17.58
N LYS A 490 -1.06 -26.48 17.43
CA LYS A 490 -1.58 -26.05 16.12
C LYS A 490 -0.75 -24.93 15.47
N LEU A 491 -0.89 -24.78 14.16
CA LEU A 491 -0.35 -23.65 13.40
C LEU A 491 -1.30 -22.44 13.50
N PRO A 492 -0.81 -21.19 13.33
CA PRO A 492 -1.69 -20.03 13.21
C PRO A 492 -2.56 -20.14 11.96
N ARG A 493 -3.80 -19.67 12.05
CA ARG A 493 -4.75 -19.60 10.92
C ARG A 493 -5.10 -18.15 10.64
N ALA A 494 -5.54 -17.86 9.42
CA ALA A 494 -5.93 -16.51 9.01
C ALA A 494 -7.32 -16.52 8.39
N HIS A 495 -8.06 -15.42 8.57
CA HIS A 495 -9.38 -15.18 7.97
C HIS A 495 -9.32 -13.83 7.27
N THR A 496 -9.14 -13.84 5.94
CA THR A 496 -8.76 -12.64 5.18
C THR A 496 -9.83 -11.55 5.26
N CYS A 497 -11.11 -11.94 5.17
CA CYS A 497 -12.29 -11.08 5.37
C CYS A 497 -12.26 -10.19 6.61
N PHE A 498 -11.63 -10.67 7.70
CA PHE A 498 -11.68 -10.03 9.00
C PHE A 498 -10.34 -9.40 9.39
N ASN A 499 -9.34 -9.41 8.49
CA ASN A 499 -7.96 -9.06 8.78
C ASN A 499 -7.45 -9.75 10.06
N ARG A 500 -7.86 -11.02 10.26
CA ARG A 500 -7.71 -11.72 11.54
C ARG A 500 -6.69 -12.85 11.49
N LEU A 501 -5.74 -12.79 12.42
CA LEU A 501 -4.82 -13.87 12.75
C LEU A 501 -5.32 -14.61 14.01
N ASP A 502 -5.67 -15.88 13.84
CA ASP A 502 -5.94 -16.83 14.93
C ASP A 502 -4.57 -17.38 15.37
N LEU A 503 -4.09 -16.93 16.53
CA LEU A 503 -2.73 -17.19 17.02
C LEU A 503 -2.78 -18.07 18.29
N PRO A 504 -2.28 -19.32 18.23
CA PRO A 504 -2.21 -20.19 19.41
C PRO A 504 -1.31 -19.65 20.54
N PRO A 505 -1.60 -20.03 21.80
CA PRO A 505 -0.88 -19.54 22.97
C PRO A 505 0.44 -20.30 23.18
N TYR A 506 1.38 -20.17 22.22
CA TYR A 506 2.71 -20.78 22.23
C TYR A 506 3.48 -20.54 23.54
N VAL A 507 4.38 -21.46 23.89
CA VAL A 507 5.11 -21.43 25.17
C VAL A 507 6.47 -20.75 25.08
N SER A 508 7.00 -20.50 23.88
CA SER A 508 8.23 -19.74 23.65
C SER A 508 8.19 -18.80 22.44
N PHE A 509 9.16 -17.89 22.38
CA PHE A 509 9.36 -17.01 21.22
C PHE A 509 9.80 -17.80 19.98
N GLU A 510 10.64 -18.81 20.18
CA GLU A 510 11.19 -19.69 19.15
C GLU A 510 10.08 -20.50 18.48
N GLU A 511 9.21 -21.11 19.28
CA GLU A 511 8.05 -21.88 18.80
C GLU A 511 7.09 -20.98 18.01
N LEU A 512 6.72 -19.82 18.56
CA LEU A 512 5.88 -18.85 17.84
C LEU A 512 6.50 -18.47 16.49
N ARG A 513 7.80 -18.15 16.49
CA ARG A 513 8.51 -17.71 15.29
C ARG A 513 8.58 -18.80 14.22
N GLU A 514 8.80 -20.06 14.61
CA GLU A 514 8.79 -21.20 13.71
C GLU A 514 7.38 -21.50 13.17
N LYS A 515 6.38 -21.63 14.06
CA LYS A 515 4.99 -21.94 13.68
C LYS A 515 4.37 -20.86 12.79
N LEU A 516 4.63 -19.58 13.08
CA LEU A 516 4.20 -18.45 12.26
C LEU A 516 4.87 -18.45 10.88
N HIS A 517 6.17 -18.74 10.81
CA HIS A 517 6.88 -18.89 9.54
C HIS A 517 6.32 -20.05 8.71
N ILE A 518 6.06 -21.21 9.33
CA ILE A 518 5.48 -22.39 8.65
C ILE A 518 4.10 -22.07 8.07
N ALA A 519 3.24 -21.33 8.79
CA ALA A 519 1.91 -20.98 8.31
C ALA A 519 1.91 -19.99 7.15
N ILE A 520 2.76 -18.95 7.19
CA ILE A 520 2.92 -17.99 6.09
C ILE A 520 3.37 -18.69 4.79
N GLU A 521 4.31 -19.63 4.92
CA GLU A 521 4.94 -20.30 3.78
C GLU A 521 4.06 -21.40 3.16
N ASN A 522 3.27 -22.13 3.96
CA ASN A 522 2.43 -23.24 3.50
C ASN A 522 1.06 -22.83 2.92
N THR A 523 0.93 -21.58 2.45
CA THR A 523 -0.32 -20.94 1.95
C THR A 523 -0.90 -21.48 0.64
N GLN A 524 -0.49 -22.69 0.24
CA GLN A 524 -1.00 -23.46 -0.91
C GLN A 524 -1.40 -24.92 -0.59
N GLY A 525 -1.19 -25.43 0.64
CA GLY A 525 -1.04 -26.90 0.82
C GLY A 525 -1.65 -27.59 2.05
N PHE A 526 -2.40 -26.91 2.93
CA PHE A 526 -3.11 -27.58 4.03
C PHE A 526 -4.59 -27.26 4.06
N ASP A 527 -5.40 -28.22 3.60
CA ASP A 527 -6.80 -28.34 4.01
C ASP A 527 -6.91 -28.39 5.54
N GLY A 528 -8.01 -27.87 6.07
CA GLY A 528 -8.27 -27.89 7.50
C GLY A 528 -8.48 -29.31 8.00
N VAL A 529 -7.48 -29.85 8.71
CA VAL A 529 -7.69 -31.01 9.58
C VAL A 529 -8.28 -30.52 10.90
N ASP A 530 -9.61 -30.49 10.94
CA ASP A 530 -10.48 -30.51 12.12
C ASP A 530 -11.80 -31.19 11.71
#